data_AF-A0A1W9MVB8-F1
#
_entry.id   AF-A0A1W9MVB8-F1
#
_cell.length_a   1.000
_cell.length_b   1.000
_cell.length_c   1.000
_cell.angle_alpha   90.00
_cell.angle_beta   90.00
_cell.angle_gamma   90.00
#
_symmetry.space_group_name_H-M   'P 1'
#
loop_
_entity.id
_entity.type
_entity.pdbx_description
1 polymer ?
#
loop_
_entity_poly.entity_id
_entity_poly.type
_entity_poly.pdbx_seq_one_letter_code
_entity_poly.pdbx_strand_id
1 'polypeptide(L)'
;MPNFKTHLSVAYTANAAAVTVLWLAGMAGIPESLLYFIAGTVGGILPDIDANKSLPLKLIFNIAGAVIALFALLSQKSNSPPLFLFLILPTVFLLVRYGGLFIFKHLTVHRGLIHSVPSAVLCWFLTTMLSRFKFHRMDDGHFCLFRIPHSSYFR
;
A
#
# COMPACT_ATOMS: atom_id res chain seq x y z
N MET A 1 15.65 2.32 17.18
CA MET A 1 14.34 1.97 16.59
C MET A 1 14.34 0.47 16.28
N PRO A 2 13.20 -0.22 16.41
CA PRO A 2 13.06 -1.61 15.98
C PRO A 2 13.45 -1.78 14.50
N ASN A 3 13.88 -2.97 14.09
CA ASN A 3 14.20 -3.23 12.69
C ASN A 3 12.92 -3.44 11.85
N PHE A 4 13.01 -3.35 10.53
CA PHE A 4 11.91 -3.64 9.58
C PHE A 4 11.14 -4.91 9.88
N LYS A 5 11.83 -5.98 10.27
CA LYS A 5 11.19 -7.24 10.65
C LYS A 5 10.23 -7.07 11.83
N THR A 6 10.61 -6.26 12.82
CA THR A 6 9.81 -5.96 14.00
C THR A 6 8.64 -5.05 13.67
N HIS A 7 8.83 -4.01 12.85
CA HIS A 7 7.74 -3.16 12.40
C HIS A 7 6.71 -3.95 11.57
N LEU A 8 7.19 -4.78 10.65
CA LEU A 8 6.34 -5.68 9.86
C LEU A 8 5.61 -6.70 10.73
N SER A 9 6.31 -7.36 11.66
CA SER A 9 5.71 -8.40 12.50
C SER A 9 4.64 -7.82 13.41
N VAL A 10 4.93 -6.68 14.05
CA VAL A 10 3.98 -6.01 14.96
C VAL A 10 2.81 -5.44 14.17
N ALA A 11 3.03 -4.84 13.00
CA ALA A 11 1.95 -4.33 12.16
C ALA A 11 1.01 -5.46 11.70
N TYR A 12 1.58 -6.57 11.22
CA TYR A 12 0.82 -7.74 10.79
C TYR A 12 0.00 -8.35 11.94
N THR A 13 0.63 -8.63 13.09
CA THR A 13 -0.05 -9.32 14.21
C THR A 13 -1.09 -8.44 14.88
N ALA A 14 -0.77 -7.17 15.15
CA ALA A 14 -1.70 -6.24 15.78
C ALA A 14 -2.92 -5.99 14.88
N ASN A 15 -2.72 -5.87 13.57
CA ASN A 15 -3.82 -5.61 12.65
C ASN A 15 -4.67 -6.86 12.39
N ALA A 16 -4.07 -8.05 12.35
CA ALA A 16 -4.82 -9.31 12.31
C ALA A 16 -5.75 -9.45 13.52
N ALA A 17 -5.26 -9.13 14.73
CA ALA A 17 -6.05 -9.15 15.95
C ALA A 17 -7.18 -8.10 15.91
N ALA A 18 -6.87 -6.85 15.54
CA ALA A 18 -7.83 -5.77 15.48
C ALA A 18 -8.99 -6.06 14.49
N VAL A 19 -8.65 -6.56 13.31
CA VAL A 19 -9.65 -6.92 12.29
C VAL A 19 -10.50 -8.11 12.73
N THR A 20 -9.92 -9.10 13.40
CA THR A 20 -10.67 -10.24 13.96
C THR A 20 -11.68 -9.75 14.99
N VAL A 21 -11.30 -8.83 15.88
CA VAL A 21 -12.22 -8.23 16.85
C VAL A 21 -13.33 -7.44 16.15
N LEU A 22 -13.02 -6.64 15.13
CA LEU A 22 -14.01 -5.88 14.36
C LEU A 22 -15.02 -6.80 13.65
N TRP A 23 -14.55 -7.93 13.12
CA TRP A 23 -15.41 -8.93 12.49
C TRP A 23 -16.31 -9.64 13.52
N LEU A 24 -15.75 -10.08 14.65
CA LEU A 24 -16.51 -10.73 15.73
C LEU A 24 -17.54 -9.78 16.38
N ALA A 25 -17.23 -8.49 16.47
CA ALA A 25 -18.16 -7.48 16.97
C ALA A 25 -19.26 -7.10 15.97
N GLY A 26 -19.28 -7.70 14.77
CA GLY A 26 -20.23 -7.36 13.70
C GLY A 26 -20.04 -5.96 13.13
N MET A 27 -18.90 -5.32 13.41
CA MET A 27 -18.61 -3.96 12.97
C MET A 27 -18.06 -3.92 11.54
N ALA A 28 -17.48 -5.01 11.03
CA ALA A 28 -16.94 -5.10 9.68
C ALA A 28 -17.28 -6.46 9.06
N GLY A 29 -17.69 -6.48 7.79
CA GLY A 29 -17.79 -7.72 7.03
C GLY A 29 -16.40 -8.24 6.62
N ILE A 30 -16.38 -9.40 5.96
CA ILE A 30 -15.15 -10.02 5.45
C ILE A 30 -14.39 -9.12 4.46
N PRO A 31 -15.02 -8.47 3.46
CA PRO A 31 -14.28 -7.65 2.50
C PRO A 31 -13.71 -6.37 3.15
N GLU A 32 -14.43 -5.73 4.07
CA GLU A 32 -13.93 -4.57 4.82
C GLU A 32 -12.77 -4.97 5.73
N SER A 33 -12.91 -6.10 6.43
CA SER A 33 -11.89 -6.67 7.30
C SER A 33 -10.58 -6.90 6.55
N LEU A 34 -10.63 -7.48 5.36
CA LEU A 34 -9.46 -7.71 4.53
C LEU A 34 -8.81 -6.40 4.06
N LEU A 35 -9.62 -5.39 3.73
CA LEU A 35 -9.14 -4.06 3.36
C LEU A 35 -8.45 -3.35 4.54
N TYR A 36 -9.04 -3.40 5.74
CA TYR A 36 -8.44 -2.86 6.96
C TYR A 36 -7.14 -3.58 7.30
N PHE A 37 -7.11 -4.89 7.12
CA PHE A 37 -5.94 -5.71 7.35
C PHE A 37 -4.76 -5.30 6.44
N ILE A 38 -5.01 -5.11 5.15
CA ILE A 38 -3.97 -4.67 4.21
C ILE A 38 -3.54 -3.24 4.53
N ALA A 39 -4.50 -2.32 4.70
CA ALA A 39 -4.22 -0.91 4.94
C ALA A 39 -3.39 -0.67 6.21
N GLY A 40 -3.75 -1.31 7.32
CA GLY A 40 -3.02 -1.17 8.59
C GLY A 40 -1.64 -1.84 8.57
N THR A 41 -1.48 -2.96 7.85
CA THR A 41 -0.17 -3.62 7.72
C THR A 41 0.78 -2.76 6.87
N VAL A 42 0.30 -2.20 5.76
CA VAL A 42 1.06 -1.27 4.91
C VAL A 42 1.38 0.02 5.67
N GLY A 43 0.42 0.56 6.41
CA GLY A 43 0.61 1.76 7.25
C GLY A 43 1.60 1.54 8.40
N GLY A 44 1.66 0.35 8.99
CA GLY A 44 2.60 0.03 10.07
C GLY A 44 4.06 -0.10 9.62
N ILE A 45 4.31 -0.27 8.31
CA ILE A 45 5.64 -0.29 7.69
C ILE A 45 6.14 1.13 7.35
N LEU A 46 5.21 2.10 7.28
CA LEU A 46 5.49 3.49 6.90
C LEU A 46 6.59 4.19 7.74
N PRO A 47 6.70 3.97 9.07
CA PRO A 47 7.76 4.57 9.88
C PRO A 47 9.18 4.22 9.41
N ASP A 48 9.38 3.01 8.86
CA ASP A 48 10.69 2.54 8.40
C ASP A 48 11.04 2.98 6.97
N ILE A 49 10.07 3.57 6.24
CA ILE A 49 10.34 4.22 4.94
C ILE A 49 11.17 5.49 5.15
N ASP A 50 11.00 6.15 6.29
CA ASP A 50 11.71 7.40 6.66
C ASP A 50 13.08 7.16 7.31
N ALA A 51 13.43 5.89 7.60
CA ALA A 51 14.73 5.59 8.20
C ALA A 51 15.89 5.92 7.25
N ASN A 52 16.95 6.56 7.75
CA ASN A 52 18.15 7.00 6.99
C ASN A 52 18.79 5.90 6.11
N LYS A 53 18.59 4.62 6.44
CA LYS A 53 18.92 3.44 5.62
C LYS A 53 17.64 2.66 5.28
N SER A 54 16.71 3.28 4.56
CA SER A 54 15.42 2.67 4.22
C SER A 54 15.58 1.58 3.15
N LEU A 55 15.81 0.35 3.61
CA LEU A 55 15.58 -0.88 2.85
C LEU A 55 14.22 -0.85 2.10
N PRO A 56 13.11 -0.39 2.72
CA PRO A 56 11.82 -0.26 2.03
C PRO A 56 11.87 0.69 0.84
N LEU A 57 12.50 1.86 0.99
CA LEU A 57 12.61 2.86 -0.07
C LEU A 57 13.43 2.33 -1.25
N LYS A 58 14.54 1.63 -0.97
CA LYS A 58 15.34 0.96 -2.00
C LYS A 58 14.50 -0.11 -2.73
N LEU A 59 13.69 -0.86 -2.00
CA LEU A 59 12.82 -1.89 -2.60
C LEU A 59 11.76 -1.26 -3.51
N ILE A 60 11.10 -0.18 -3.07
CA ILE A 60 10.09 0.56 -3.87
C ILE A 60 10.72 1.04 -5.18
N PHE A 61 11.86 1.73 -5.13
CA PHE A 61 12.51 2.24 -6.34
C PHE A 61 13.10 1.14 -7.24
N ASN A 62 13.51 -0.01 -6.68
CA ASN A 62 13.91 -1.17 -7.48
C ASN A 62 12.72 -1.77 -8.23
N ILE A 63 11.59 -2.00 -7.57
CA ILE A 63 10.38 -2.55 -8.19
C ILE A 63 9.84 -1.55 -9.22
N ALA A 64 9.72 -0.28 -8.85
CA ALA A 64 9.28 0.78 -9.76
C ALA A 64 10.20 0.90 -10.98
N GLY A 65 11.52 0.88 -10.77
CA GLY A 65 12.49 0.89 -11.86
C GLY A 65 12.35 -0.30 -12.79
N ALA A 66 12.13 -1.51 -12.28
CA ALA A 66 11.93 -2.71 -13.09
C ALA A 66 10.63 -2.64 -13.90
N VAL A 67 9.53 -2.22 -13.27
CA VAL A 67 8.22 -2.08 -13.92
C VAL A 67 8.26 -1.00 -15.01
N ILE A 68 8.81 0.18 -14.72
CA ILE A 68 8.92 1.28 -15.69
C ILE A 68 9.86 0.89 -16.84
N ALA A 69 10.98 0.22 -16.56
CA ALA A 69 11.88 -0.27 -17.60
C ALA A 69 11.19 -1.30 -18.52
N LEU A 70 10.39 -2.19 -17.95
CA LEU A 70 9.61 -3.15 -18.71
C LEU A 70 8.57 -2.44 -19.59
N PHE A 71 7.81 -1.49 -19.05
CA PHE A 71 6.88 -0.69 -19.85
C PHE A 71 7.59 0.09 -20.97
N ALA A 72 8.76 0.66 -20.70
CA ALA A 72 9.55 1.39 -21.69
C ALA A 72 10.02 0.48 -22.84
N LEU A 73 10.40 -0.77 -22.53
CA LEU A 73 10.73 -1.79 -23.53
C LEU A 73 9.50 -2.20 -24.35
N LEU A 74 8.38 -2.48 -23.69
CA LEU A 74 7.13 -2.90 -24.34
C LEU A 74 6.51 -1.80 -25.22
N SER A 75 6.85 -0.53 -24.96
CA SER A 75 6.40 0.61 -25.75
C SER A 75 7.21 0.80 -27.05
N GLN A 76 8.28 0.04 -27.27
CA GLN A 76 9.10 0.15 -28.47
C GLN A 76 8.47 -0.51 -29.69
N LYS A 77 8.68 0.09 -30.87
CA LYS A 77 8.20 -0.47 -32.14
C LYS A 77 9.00 -1.72 -32.51
N SER A 78 8.36 -2.65 -33.23
CA SER A 78 9.00 -3.90 -33.68
C SER A 78 10.22 -3.73 -34.58
N ASN A 79 10.39 -2.56 -35.23
CA ASN A 79 11.54 -2.28 -36.11
C ASN A 79 12.68 -1.54 -35.37
N SER A 80 12.68 -1.54 -34.04
CA SER A 80 13.72 -0.87 -33.26
C SER A 80 15.03 -1.67 -33.33
N PRO A 81 16.19 -0.98 -33.40
CA PRO A 81 17.47 -1.68 -33.48
C PRO A 81 17.70 -2.57 -32.25
N PRO A 82 18.22 -3.81 -32.41
CA PRO A 82 18.41 -4.75 -31.29
C PRO A 82 19.28 -4.18 -30.16
N LEU A 83 20.32 -3.42 -30.51
CA LEU A 83 21.18 -2.73 -29.55
C LEU A 83 20.41 -1.73 -28.68
N PHE A 84 19.45 -1.01 -29.26
CA PHE A 84 18.64 -0.05 -28.52
C PHE A 84 17.69 -0.74 -27.53
N LEU A 85 17.06 -1.85 -27.96
CA LEU A 85 16.19 -2.66 -27.09
C LEU A 85 16.96 -3.32 -25.93
N PHE A 86 18.23 -3.70 -26.15
CA PHE A 86 19.06 -4.24 -25.09
C PHE A 86 19.46 -3.18 -24.05
N LEU A 87 19.70 -1.95 -24.51
CA LEU A 87 20.15 -0.85 -23.65
C LEU A 87 19.01 -0.15 -22.91
N ILE A 88 17.79 -0.11 -23.46
CA ILE A 88 16.68 0.65 -22.85
C ILE A 88 16.32 0.12 -21.46
N LEU A 89 16.33 -1.20 -21.26
CA LEU A 89 15.95 -1.82 -20.00
C LEU A 89 16.90 -1.43 -18.84
N PRO A 90 18.23 -1.67 -18.92
CA PRO A 90 19.14 -1.24 -17.86
C PRO A 90 19.21 0.28 -17.73
N THR A 91 19.11 1.04 -18.84
CA THR A 91 19.17 2.51 -18.78
C THR A 91 18.01 3.08 -17.98
N VAL A 92 16.77 2.69 -18.31
CA VAL A 92 15.58 3.18 -17.61
C VAL A 92 15.57 2.71 -16.15
N PHE A 93 15.97 1.45 -15.91
CA PHE A 93 16.07 0.92 -14.55
C PHE A 93 17.04 1.76 -13.69
N LEU A 94 18.25 2.03 -14.19
CA LEU A 94 19.26 2.81 -13.46
C LEU A 94 18.81 4.25 -13.24
N LEU A 95 18.16 4.87 -14.23
CA LEU A 95 17.63 6.23 -14.14
C LEU A 95 16.59 6.33 -13.03
N VAL A 96 15.61 5.42 -12.99
CA VAL A 96 14.59 5.43 -11.93
C VAL A 96 15.19 5.08 -10.58
N ARG A 97 16.02 4.04 -10.51
CA ARG A 97 16.61 3.55 -9.25
C ARG A 97 17.50 4.57 -8.58
N TYR A 98 18.37 5.23 -9.34
CA TYR A 98 19.36 6.15 -8.77
C TYR A 98 18.95 7.61 -8.94
N GLY A 99 18.52 8.01 -10.14
CA GLY A 99 18.06 9.37 -10.41
C GLY A 99 16.77 9.70 -9.68
N GLY A 100 15.75 8.83 -9.80
CA GLY A 100 14.48 9.00 -9.09
C GLY A 100 14.66 9.03 -7.56
N LEU A 101 15.46 8.10 -7.02
CA LEU A 101 15.77 8.06 -5.58
C LEU A 101 16.54 9.30 -5.11
N PHE A 102 17.48 9.81 -5.92
CA PHE A 102 18.24 11.02 -5.62
C PHE A 102 17.33 12.26 -5.56
N ILE A 103 16.49 12.44 -6.58
CA ILE A 103 15.52 13.53 -6.64
C ILE A 103 14.54 13.44 -5.47
N PHE A 104 14.00 12.25 -5.20
CA PHE A 104 13.07 12.02 -4.09
C PHE A 104 13.68 12.47 -2.76
N LYS A 105 14.91 12.02 -2.46
CA LYS A 105 15.60 12.40 -1.22
C LYS A 105 15.86 13.91 -1.10
N HIS A 106 16.07 14.60 -2.21
CA HIS A 106 16.27 16.06 -2.20
C HIS A 106 14.96 16.84 -2.06
N LEU A 107 13.85 16.32 -2.59
CA LEU A 107 12.55 16.96 -2.49
C LEU A 107 11.89 16.70 -1.13
N THR A 108 12.12 15.56 -0.51
CA THR A 108 11.53 15.21 0.80
C THR A 108 12.39 15.75 1.95
N VAL A 109 12.18 17.00 2.35
CA VAL A 109 12.80 17.57 3.56
C VAL A 109 12.07 17.06 4.82
N HIS A 110 12.84 16.48 5.74
CA HIS A 110 12.40 15.90 7.01
C HIS A 110 11.99 17.03 8.00
N ARG A 111 10.83 17.68 7.84
CA ARG A 111 10.31 18.67 8.82
C ARG A 111 9.05 18.17 9.52
N GLY A 112 9.15 18.17 10.86
CA GLY A 112 8.30 17.47 11.80
C GLY A 112 6.93 18.10 12.00
N LEU A 113 5.92 17.42 11.46
CA LEU A 113 4.51 17.45 11.89
C LEU A 113 3.82 16.13 11.49
N ILE A 114 4.24 15.58 10.34
CA ILE A 114 3.84 14.28 9.78
C ILE A 114 4.45 13.05 10.46
N HIS A 115 5.47 13.22 11.31
CA HIS A 115 6.10 12.14 12.09
C HIS A 115 5.61 12.09 13.55
N SER A 116 4.41 12.64 13.81
CA SER A 116 3.86 12.82 15.16
C SER A 116 2.72 11.82 15.43
N VAL A 117 2.49 11.47 16.69
CA VAL A 117 1.31 10.64 17.06
C VAL A 117 -0.01 11.25 16.55
N PRO A 118 -0.22 12.59 16.61
CA PRO A 118 -1.39 13.23 16.01
C PRO A 118 -1.57 12.96 14.50
N SER A 119 -0.50 12.98 13.70
CA SER A 119 -0.64 12.71 12.26
C SER A 119 -1.01 11.26 11.98
N ALA A 120 -0.50 10.31 12.77
CA ALA A 120 -0.90 8.90 12.68
C ALA A 120 -2.40 8.72 13.00
N VAL A 121 -2.92 9.39 14.03
CA VAL A 121 -4.34 9.36 14.39
C VAL A 121 -5.21 9.97 13.30
N LEU A 122 -4.80 11.11 12.72
CA LEU A 122 -5.52 11.73 11.61
C LEU A 122 -5.56 10.83 10.38
N CYS A 123 -4.43 10.20 10.01
CA CYS A 123 -4.37 9.26 8.90
C CYS A 123 -5.25 8.03 9.14
N TRP A 124 -5.28 7.48 10.35
CA TRP A 124 -6.20 6.42 10.73
C TRP A 124 -7.64 6.85 10.46
N PHE A 125 -8.05 7.99 11.04
CA PHE A 125 -9.43 8.45 10.96
C PHE A 125 -9.87 8.68 9.51
N LEU A 126 -9.05 9.38 8.71
CA LEU A 126 -9.30 9.60 7.28
C LEU A 126 -9.42 8.30 6.50
N THR A 127 -8.53 7.33 6.76
CA THR A 127 -8.56 6.03 6.07
C THR A 127 -9.85 5.27 6.41
N THR A 128 -10.25 5.25 7.68
CA THR A 128 -11.50 4.60 8.12
C THR A 128 -12.76 5.27 7.56
N MET A 129 -12.75 6.60 7.44
CA MET A 129 -13.87 7.34 6.85
C MET A 129 -13.99 7.07 5.35
N LEU A 130 -12.87 7.12 4.62
CA LEU A 130 -12.85 6.85 3.18
C LEU A 130 -13.26 5.41 2.86
N SER A 131 -12.79 4.44 3.63
CA SER A 131 -13.17 3.04 3.44
C SER A 131 -14.67 2.83 3.68
N ARG A 132 -15.20 3.39 4.77
CA ARG A 132 -16.64 3.33 5.09
C ARG A 132 -17.48 4.00 4.01
N PHE A 133 -17.09 5.20 3.58
CA PHE A 133 -17.79 5.94 2.54
C PHE A 133 -17.83 5.17 1.23
N LYS A 134 -16.71 4.56 0.82
CA LYS A 134 -16.62 3.80 -0.43
C LYS A 134 -17.43 2.51 -0.37
N PHE A 135 -17.41 1.78 0.75
CA PHE A 135 -18.25 0.59 0.92
C PHE A 135 -19.74 0.93 0.92
N HIS A 136 -20.18 1.94 1.68
CA HIS A 136 -21.58 2.37 1.64
C HIS A 136 -22.04 2.76 0.23
N ARG A 137 -21.22 3.50 -0.51
CA ARG A 137 -21.54 3.90 -1.88
C ARG A 137 -21.54 2.72 -2.88
N MET A 138 -20.79 1.65 -2.58
CA MET A 138 -20.81 0.40 -3.38
C MET A 138 -22.09 -0.39 -3.11
N ASP A 139 -22.55 -0.44 -1.87
CA ASP A 139 -23.82 -1.06 -1.50
C ASP A 139 -24.99 -0.32 -2.18
N ASP A 140 -25.01 1.01 -2.15
CA ASP A 140 -26.05 1.82 -2.80
C ASP A 140 -26.13 1.65 -4.34
N GLY A 141 -25.05 1.18 -4.98
CA GLY A 141 -24.97 0.95 -6.43
C GLY A 141 -25.30 -0.47 -6.90
N HIS A 142 -25.31 -1.47 -6.00
CA HIS A 142 -25.46 -2.89 -6.35
C HIS A 142 -26.45 -3.66 -5.48
N PHE A 143 -27.21 -3.00 -4.59
CA PHE A 143 -28.21 -3.63 -3.72
C PHE A 143 -29.53 -3.98 -4.45
N CYS A 144 -29.46 -4.78 -5.53
CA CYS A 144 -30.65 -5.45 -6.08
C CYS A 144 -30.54 -6.98 -6.14
N LEU A 145 -29.38 -7.61 -5.84
CA LEU A 145 -29.24 -9.05 -6.13
C LEU A 145 -28.71 -9.97 -5.03
N PHE A 146 -28.38 -9.50 -3.83
CA PHE A 146 -27.95 -10.40 -2.75
C PHE A 146 -28.54 -10.03 -1.38
N ARG A 147 -29.87 -10.13 -1.27
CA ARG A 147 -30.53 -10.30 0.03
C ARG A 147 -30.38 -11.78 0.43
N ILE A 148 -29.34 -12.12 1.18
CA ILE A 148 -29.25 -13.45 1.80
C ILE A 148 -30.41 -13.56 2.81
N PRO A 149 -31.35 -14.52 2.67
CA PRO A 149 -32.41 -14.71 3.64
C PRO A 149 -31.79 -15.35 4.88
N HIS A 150 -31.92 -14.65 6.01
CA HIS A 150 -31.64 -15.23 7.32
C HIS A 150 -32.77 -16.24 7.62
N SER A 151 -32.57 -17.51 7.27
CA SER A 151 -33.51 -18.59 7.62
C SER A 151 -33.06 -19.27 8.91
N SER A 152 -33.74 -18.88 9.98
CA SER A 152 -34.11 -19.64 11.17
C SER A 152 -33.77 -21.15 11.13
N TYR A 153 -32.74 -21.54 11.89
CA TYR A 153 -32.59 -22.91 12.40
C TYR A 153 -32.26 -22.84 13.90
N PHE A 154 -33.30 -22.56 14.68
CA PHE A 154 -33.37 -22.87 16.11
C PHE A 154 -34.85 -23.00 16.49
N ARG A 155 -35.38 -24.20 16.26
CA ARG A 155 -36.40 -24.83 17.10
C ARG A 155 -36.48 -26.32 16.80
#